data_AF-A0A349JLB4-F1
#
_entry.id   AF-A0A349JLB4-F1
#
_cell.length_a   1.000
_cell.length_b   1.000
_cell.length_c   1.000
_cell.angle_alpha   90.00
_cell.angle_beta   90.00
_cell.angle_gamma   90.00
#
_symmetry.space_group_name_H-M   'P 1'
#
loop_
_entity.id
_entity.type
_entity.pdbx_description
1 polymer ?
#
loop_
_entity_poly.entity_id
_entity_poly.type
_entity_poly.pdbx_seq_one_letter_code
_entity_poly.pdbx_strand_id
1 'polypeptide(L)'
;GLIVAIPVADTIKVVDERQIVRYTPERSYLWAAQTPQGFEVKLLKQCHEEGRQKGWEVTDDAALFEKCGLPVRIVEGEETNLKVTTPVDLALAEFILRQRREKRK
;
A
#
# COMPACT_ATOMS: atom_id res chain seq x y z
N GLY A 1 9.77 0.12 -9.47
CA GLY A 1 9.70 -0.29 -8.06
C GLY A 1 8.87 -1.55 -7.91
N LEU A 2 8.91 -2.13 -6.72
CA LEU A 2 8.09 -3.25 -6.29
C LEU A 2 7.38 -2.85 -5.00
N ILE A 3 6.09 -3.13 -4.90
CA ILE A 3 5.35 -2.97 -3.65
C ILE A 3 4.66 -4.29 -3.31
N VAL A 4 4.63 -4.62 -2.03
CA VAL A 4 3.77 -5.71 -1.55
C VAL A 4 2.33 -5.19 -1.52
N ALA A 5 1.37 -5.95 -2.01
CA ALA A 5 -0.06 -5.60 -1.91
C ALA A 5 -0.93 -6.85 -1.90
N ILE A 6 -2.17 -6.71 -1.43
CA ILE A 6 -3.19 -7.78 -1.47
C ILE A 6 -4.45 -7.30 -2.22
N PRO A 7 -5.22 -8.19 -2.86
CA PRO A 7 -6.49 -7.80 -3.48
C PRO A 7 -7.43 -7.20 -2.44
N VAL A 8 -8.17 -6.16 -2.81
CA VAL A 8 -9.18 -5.59 -1.90
C VAL A 8 -10.34 -6.57 -1.73
N ALA A 9 -10.63 -6.95 -0.49
CA ALA A 9 -11.76 -7.82 -0.16
C ALA A 9 -13.11 -7.09 -0.23
N ASP A 10 -13.16 -5.86 0.26
CA ASP A 10 -14.39 -5.08 0.36
C ASP A 10 -14.83 -4.45 -0.97
N THR A 11 -16.11 -4.10 -1.06
CA THR A 11 -16.59 -3.27 -2.17
C THR A 11 -16.22 -1.81 -1.91
N ILE A 12 -15.38 -1.23 -2.75
CA ILE A 12 -15.00 0.19 -2.65
C ILE A 12 -16.05 1.07 -3.34
N LYS A 13 -16.38 2.21 -2.73
CA LYS A 13 -17.22 3.25 -3.33
C LYS A 13 -16.39 4.54 -3.45
N VAL A 14 -16.41 5.14 -4.64
CA VAL A 14 -15.86 6.49 -4.83
C VAL A 14 -16.99 7.48 -4.57
N VAL A 15 -16.79 8.39 -3.63
CA VAL A 15 -17.79 9.38 -3.19
C VAL A 15 -17.32 10.80 -3.53
N ASP A 16 -18.25 11.75 -3.55
CA ASP A 16 -17.93 13.18 -3.65
C ASP A 16 -17.73 13.84 -2.27
N GLU A 17 -17.51 15.16 -2.26
CA GLU A 17 -17.33 15.96 -1.04
C GLU A 17 -18.53 15.94 -0.09
N ARG A 18 -19.72 15.56 -0.58
CA ARG A 18 -20.95 15.41 0.21
C ARG A 18 -21.22 13.96 0.60
N GLN A 19 -20.23 13.06 0.41
CA GLN A 19 -20.32 11.62 0.66
C GLN A 19 -21.37 10.89 -0.20
N ILE A 20 -21.76 11.46 -1.33
CA ILE A 20 -22.66 10.80 -2.27
C ILE A 20 -21.85 9.89 -3.19
N VAL A 21 -22.28 8.64 -3.36
CA VAL A 21 -21.61 7.66 -4.23
C VAL A 21 -21.64 8.14 -5.68
N ARG A 22 -20.45 8.30 -6.29
CA ARG A 22 -20.28 8.58 -7.72
C ARG A 22 -20.27 7.30 -8.54
N TYR A 23 -19.45 6.33 -8.15
CA TYR A 23 -19.37 5.04 -8.82
C TYR A 23 -18.69 3.98 -7.94
N THR A 24 -18.75 2.73 -8.41
CA THR A 24 -18.09 1.56 -7.80
C THR A 24 -17.02 1.07 -8.77
N PRO A 25 -15.71 1.19 -8.46
CA PRO A 25 -14.65 0.69 -9.32
C PRO A 25 -14.66 -0.85 -9.42
N GLU A 26 -14.13 -1.37 -10.53
CA GLU A 26 -14.01 -2.82 -10.72
C GLU A 26 -12.97 -3.41 -9.75
N ARG A 27 -13.45 -4.19 -8.78
CA ARG A 27 -12.63 -4.71 -7.67
C ARG A 27 -11.46 -5.58 -8.11
N SER A 28 -11.54 -6.21 -9.28
CA SER A 28 -10.46 -7.04 -9.88
C SER A 28 -9.14 -6.28 -10.07
N TYR A 29 -9.21 -4.94 -10.20
CA TYR A 29 -8.05 -4.07 -10.38
C TYR A 29 -7.64 -3.33 -9.10
N LEU A 30 -8.30 -3.56 -7.96
CA LEU A 30 -8.03 -2.84 -6.72
C LEU A 30 -7.19 -3.68 -5.77
N TRP A 31 -6.06 -3.11 -5.35
CA TRP A 31 -5.10 -3.74 -4.45
C TRP A 31 -4.75 -2.79 -3.31
N ALA A 32 -4.77 -3.31 -2.07
CA ALA A 32 -4.36 -2.58 -0.89
C ALA A 32 -2.84 -2.70 -0.71
N ALA A 33 -2.13 -1.59 -0.88
CA ALA A 33 -0.69 -1.52 -0.72
C ALA A 33 -0.27 -1.82 0.73
N GLN A 34 0.82 -2.57 0.87
CA GLN A 34 1.48 -2.93 2.12
C GLN A 34 2.95 -2.50 2.07
N THR A 35 3.64 -2.64 3.20
CA THR A 35 5.11 -2.58 3.30
C THR A 35 5.67 -3.98 3.54
N PRO A 36 6.90 -4.32 3.09
CA PRO A 36 7.92 -3.43 2.53
C PRO A 36 7.65 -3.01 1.07
N GLN A 37 8.33 -1.94 0.66
CA GLN A 37 8.43 -1.50 -0.71
C GLN A 37 9.91 -1.52 -1.14
N GLY A 38 10.18 -1.87 -2.39
CA GLY A 38 11.52 -2.06 -2.94
C GLY A 38 11.76 -1.19 -4.17
N PHE A 39 12.76 -0.31 -4.11
CA PHE A 39 13.09 0.61 -5.18
C PHE A 39 14.58 0.64 -5.45
N GLU A 40 14.96 0.91 -6.70
CA GLU A 40 16.36 1.16 -7.03
C GLU A 40 16.78 2.50 -6.43
N VAL A 41 17.81 2.48 -5.58
CA VAL A 41 18.25 3.65 -4.80
C VAL A 41 18.58 4.85 -5.69
N LYS A 42 19.22 4.62 -6.84
CA LYS A 42 19.60 5.69 -7.77
C LYS A 42 18.37 6.40 -8.33
N LEU A 43 17.40 5.64 -8.84
CA LEU A 43 16.15 6.16 -9.38
C LEU A 43 15.32 6.84 -8.29
N LEU A 44 15.25 6.25 -7.09
CA LEU A 44 14.54 6.83 -5.96
C LEU A 44 15.09 8.21 -5.60
N LYS A 45 16.43 8.36 -5.52
CA LYS A 45 17.06 9.66 -5.24
C LYS A 45 16.77 10.69 -6.32
N GLN A 46 16.82 10.29 -7.59
CA GLN A 46 16.51 11.18 -8.72
C GLN A 46 15.06 11.67 -8.66
N CYS A 47 14.13 10.75 -8.42
CA CYS A 47 12.73 11.07 -8.25
C CYS A 47 12.45 12.01 -7.08
N HIS A 48 13.10 11.79 -5.94
CA HIS A 48 12.98 12.67 -4.78
C HIS A 48 13.49 14.08 -5.07
N GLU A 49 14.57 14.21 -5.82
CA GLU A 49 15.09 15.52 -6.25
C GLU A 49 14.13 16.23 -7.20
N GLU A 50 13.63 15.54 -8.22
CA GLU A 50 12.64 16.07 -9.15
C GLU A 50 11.34 16.46 -8.45
N GLY A 51 10.86 15.62 -7.53
CA GLY A 51 9.67 15.88 -6.74
C GLY A 51 9.80 17.12 -5.86
N ARG A 52 10.96 17.34 -5.24
CA ARG A 52 11.25 18.58 -4.48
C ARG A 52 11.24 19.80 -5.39
N GLN A 53 11.91 19.73 -6.54
CA GLN A 53 11.98 20.85 -7.49
C GLN A 53 10.60 21.23 -8.04
N LYS A 54 9.72 20.24 -8.23
CA LYS A 54 8.36 20.41 -8.75
C LYS A 54 7.29 20.61 -7.68
N GLY A 55 7.65 20.56 -6.39
CA GLY A 55 6.72 20.71 -5.27
C GLY A 55 5.65 19.63 -5.20
N TRP A 56 5.99 18.37 -5.52
CA TRP A 56 5.03 17.27 -5.46
C TRP A 56 4.75 16.83 -4.01
N GLU A 57 3.46 16.71 -3.69
CA GLU A 57 3.00 15.97 -2.51
C GLU A 57 2.70 14.53 -2.90
N VAL A 58 3.34 13.58 -2.20
CA VAL A 58 3.21 12.13 -2.42
C VAL A 58 3.07 11.42 -1.07
N THR A 59 2.28 10.36 -1.02
CA THR A 59 1.97 9.62 0.21
C THR A 59 2.99 8.53 0.55
N ASP A 60 3.69 8.01 -0.46
CA ASP A 60 4.75 7.01 -0.33
C ASP A 60 5.73 7.06 -1.52
N ASP A 61 6.77 6.21 -1.48
CA ASP A 61 7.77 6.13 -2.53
C ASP A 61 7.23 5.53 -3.85
N ALA A 62 6.15 4.74 -3.78
CA ALA A 62 5.47 4.21 -4.96
C ALA A 62 4.79 5.32 -5.77
N ALA A 63 4.00 6.18 -5.10
CA ALA A 63 3.37 7.34 -5.72
C ALA A 63 4.40 8.31 -6.31
N LEU A 64 5.58 8.42 -5.69
CA LEU A 64 6.69 9.18 -6.24
C LEU A 64 7.23 8.57 -7.55
N PHE A 65 7.45 7.26 -7.58
CA PHE A 65 7.88 6.55 -8.79
C PHE A 65 6.87 6.69 -9.93
N GLU A 66 5.56 6.56 -9.62
CA GLU A 66 4.48 6.74 -10.57
C GLU A 66 4.50 8.14 -11.19
N LYS A 67 4.68 9.19 -10.37
CA LYS A 67 4.80 10.58 -10.86
C LYS A 67 6.03 10.80 -11.73
N CYS A 68 7.13 10.10 -11.47
CA CYS A 68 8.31 10.09 -12.35
C CYS A 68 8.10 9.31 -13.66
N GLY A 69 6.93 8.72 -13.89
CA GLY A 69 6.68 7.84 -15.04
C GLY A 69 7.43 6.51 -14.95
N LEU A 70 7.92 6.13 -13.78
CA LEU A 70 8.60 4.86 -13.56
C LEU A 70 7.59 3.79 -13.17
N PRO A 71 7.69 2.57 -13.72
CA PRO A 71 6.75 1.50 -13.40
C PRO A 71 6.92 1.03 -11.96
N VAL A 72 5.80 0.79 -11.28
CA VAL A 72 5.72 0.09 -9.99
C VAL A 72 4.93 -1.21 -10.20
N ARG A 73 5.48 -2.33 -9.75
CA ARG A 73 4.85 -3.66 -9.88
C ARG A 73 4.40 -4.17 -8.52
N ILE A 74 3.29 -4.91 -8.52
CA ILE A 74 2.79 -5.60 -7.34
C ILE A 74 3.53 -6.92 -7.15
N VAL A 75 3.92 -7.18 -5.91
CA VAL A 75 4.24 -8.50 -5.37
C VAL A 75 3.10 -8.87 -4.42
N GLU A 76 2.52 -10.04 -4.61
CA GLU A 76 1.41 -10.49 -3.76
C GLU A 76 1.88 -10.65 -2.30
N GLY A 77 1.13 -10.02 -1.39
CA GLY A 77 1.38 -10.05 0.05
C GLY A 77 0.52 -11.07 0.79
N GLU A 78 0.49 -10.92 2.10
CA GLU A 78 -0.35 -11.74 2.97
C GLU A 78 -1.27 -10.84 3.80
N GLU A 79 -2.50 -11.27 4.07
CA GLU A 79 -3.43 -10.57 4.97
C GLU A 79 -2.83 -10.39 6.38
N THR A 80 -1.96 -11.31 6.80
CA THR A 80 -1.30 -11.27 8.10
C THR A 80 -0.15 -10.25 8.19
N ASN A 81 0.18 -9.58 7.08
CA ASN A 81 1.11 -8.44 7.03
C ASN A 81 0.37 -7.11 7.26
N LEU A 82 -0.38 -7.06 8.36
CA LEU A 82 -1.22 -5.91 8.68
C LEU A 82 -0.40 -4.71 9.18
N LYS A 83 -0.85 -3.52 8.80
CA LYS A 83 -0.42 -2.28 9.43
C LYS A 83 -1.19 -2.10 10.74
N VAL A 84 -0.49 -1.95 11.86
CA VAL A 84 -1.13 -1.71 13.16
C VAL A 84 -1.43 -0.20 13.28
N THR A 85 -2.71 0.17 13.17
CA THR A 85 -3.18 1.56 13.23
C THR A 85 -4.26 1.80 14.28
N THR A 86 -4.95 0.74 14.71
CA THR A 86 -6.02 0.76 15.70
C THR A 86 -5.73 -0.22 16.85
N PRO A 87 -6.41 -0.09 17.99
CA PRO A 87 -6.32 -1.08 19.07
C PRO A 87 -6.76 -2.49 18.65
N VAL A 88 -7.67 -2.60 17.69
CA VAL A 88 -8.13 -3.90 17.15
C VAL A 88 -7.00 -4.55 16.35
N ASP A 89 -6.28 -3.79 15.53
CA ASP A 89 -5.13 -4.28 14.76
C ASP A 89 -4.05 -4.85 15.70
N LEU A 90 -3.86 -4.23 16.86
CA LEU A 90 -2.86 -4.69 17.84
C LEU A 90 -3.22 -6.07 18.40
N ALA A 91 -4.48 -6.27 18.82
CA ALA A 91 -4.95 -7.56 19.31
C ALA A 91 -4.83 -8.66 18.24
N LEU A 92 -5.13 -8.32 16.98
CA LEU A 92 -4.98 -9.24 15.85
C LEU A 92 -3.51 -9.57 15.59
N ALA A 93 -2.61 -8.59 15.61
CA ALA A 93 -1.18 -8.79 15.43
C ALA A 93 -0.59 -9.71 16.52
N GLU A 94 -0.99 -9.54 17.78
CA GLU A 94 -0.56 -10.41 18.87
C GLU A 94 -1.00 -11.86 18.64
N PHE A 95 -2.26 -12.07 18.25
CA PHE A 95 -2.78 -13.39 17.93
C PHE A 95 -2.00 -14.05 16.79
N ILE A 96 -1.75 -13.33 15.69
CA ILE A 96 -0.97 -13.81 14.54
C ILE A 96 0.44 -14.25 14.98
N LEU A 97 1.12 -13.43 15.79
CA LEU A 97 2.47 -13.73 16.28
C LEU A 97 2.50 -14.96 17.19
N ARG A 98 1.49 -15.14 18.05
CA ARG A 98 1.36 -16.33 18.91
C ARG A 98 1.19 -17.59 18.06
N GLN A 99 0.28 -17.58 17.09
CA GLN A 99 0.07 -18.71 16.18
C GLN A 99 1.32 -19.07 15.38
N ARG A 100 2.08 -18.07 14.90
CA ARG A 100 3.35 -18.30 14.19
C ARG A 100 4.42 -18.95 15.08
N ARG A 101 4.45 -18.64 16.38
CA ARG A 101 5.39 -19.28 17.34
C ARG A 101 5.02 -20.72 17.62
N GLU A 102 3.73 -21.02 17.75
CA GLU A 102 3.23 -22.37 18.00
C GLU A 102 3.51 -23.30 16.81
N LYS A 103 3.27 -22.85 15.57
CA LYS A 103 3.55 -23.63 14.35
C LYS A 103 5.04 -23.92 14.09
N ARG A 104 5.95 -23.21 14.76
CA ARG A 104 7.40 -23.39 14.61
C ARG A 104 7.98 -24.38 15.63
N LYS A 105 7.19 -24.82 16.61
CA LYS A 105 7.56 -25.89 17.55
C LYS A 105 7.14 -27.24 16.99
#